data_AF-A0A1Y4GZ23-F1
#
_entry.id   AF-A0A1Y4GZ23-F1
#
_cell.length_a   1.000
_cell.length_b   1.000
_cell.length_c   1.000
_cell.angle_alpha   90.00
_cell.angle_beta   90.00
_cell.angle_gamma   90.00
#
_symmetry.space_group_name_H-M   'P 1'
#
loop_
_entity.id
_entity.type
_entity.pdbx_description
1 polymer ?
#
loop_
_entity_poly.entity_id
_entity_poly.type
_entity_poly.pdbx_seq_one_letter_code
_entity_poly.pdbx_strand_id
1 'polypeptide(L)'
;MDSSFVMGRGIEPRRSIVMIIAQASVSGEWKFDGIFCETCFLLRKSLQKPPVLLLYSVQCSRKKGKAVIYVTGDTHGEQARMLLLEKQAGLQAGDTLIVCGDFGYLFLNDRSENAFLDDLEKKPYTYCFVDGNHENFPAIFQYPQETWNGGSVHRVRRNVLHLMRGQVFVLEGKRIFTMGGAYSIDRATRKEGDSWWRQELPDNDEYHQAYRNLSRHGNTVDYILTHTMPREAILRYGRYPDVHDMELTGFLEWVMYEVKYTHWYCGHWHDDCDLPQHITLLWHDVRAL
;
A
#
# COMPACT_ATOMS: atom_id res chain seq x y z
N MET A 1 -38.19 44.23 20.18
CA MET A 1 -38.41 43.78 18.79
C MET A 1 -37.06 43.23 18.32
N ASP A 2 -36.57 42.13 18.89
CA ASP A 2 -37.00 40.73 18.71
C ASP A 2 -36.91 40.18 17.29
N SER A 3 -36.38 38.95 17.26
CA SER A 3 -36.17 37.94 16.20
C SER A 3 -34.79 37.96 15.50
N SER A 4 -33.78 37.13 15.81
CA SER A 4 -33.59 35.67 16.02
C SER A 4 -33.34 34.84 14.74
N PHE A 5 -32.11 34.31 14.56
CA PHE A 5 -31.72 32.93 14.14
C PHE A 5 -30.25 32.93 13.65
N VAL A 6 -29.32 31.98 13.86
CA VAL A 6 -29.09 30.80 14.73
C VAL A 6 -27.58 30.50 14.63
N MET A 7 -26.96 30.02 15.72
CA MET A 7 -25.58 29.50 15.74
C MET A 7 -25.48 28.15 15.00
N GLY A 8 -24.41 27.98 14.23
CA GLY A 8 -23.92 26.67 13.80
C GLY A 8 -22.42 26.55 14.04
N ARG A 9 -22.02 25.83 15.08
CA ARG A 9 -20.62 25.44 15.34
C ARG A 9 -20.17 24.48 14.25
N GLY A 10 -18.98 24.69 13.68
CA GLY A 10 -18.30 23.74 12.82
C GLY A 10 -16.84 23.62 13.26
N ILE A 11 -16.51 22.51 13.93
CA ILE A 11 -15.16 22.10 14.33
C ILE A 11 -14.44 21.54 13.08
N GLU A 12 -13.13 21.83 12.96
CA GLU A 12 -12.18 21.51 11.87
C GLU A 12 -12.15 20.03 11.41
N PRO A 13 -11.42 19.72 10.31
CA PRO A 13 -10.30 18.81 10.52
C PRO A 13 -8.96 19.33 9.99
N ARG A 14 -7.93 19.05 10.80
CA ARG A 14 -6.51 19.45 10.66
C ARG A 14 -5.88 18.92 9.37
N ARG A 15 -5.06 19.78 8.76
CA ARG A 15 -4.36 19.61 7.48
C ARG A 15 -2.98 18.99 7.69
N SER A 16 -2.61 18.00 6.88
CA SER A 16 -1.23 17.48 6.80
C SER A 16 -0.35 18.47 6.02
N ILE A 17 0.80 18.85 6.58
CA ILE A 17 1.76 19.80 5.99
C ILE A 17 2.90 18.98 5.38
N VAL A 18 3.19 19.18 4.08
CA VAL A 18 4.43 18.69 3.45
C VAL A 18 5.39 19.87 3.35
N MET A 19 6.58 19.74 3.93
CA MET A 19 7.61 20.78 3.96
C MET A 19 8.56 20.57 2.79
N ILE A 20 8.61 21.52 1.85
CA ILE A 20 9.57 21.48 0.73
C ILE A 20 10.79 22.33 1.13
N ILE A 21 11.95 21.69 1.30
CA ILE A 21 13.23 22.38 1.52
C ILE A 21 13.86 22.64 0.14
N ALA A 22 13.99 23.91 -0.24
CA ALA A 22 14.76 24.30 -1.43
C ALA A 22 16.16 24.76 -1.01
N GLN A 23 17.21 24.11 -1.53
CA GLN A 23 18.59 24.61 -1.43
C GLN A 23 18.92 25.44 -2.68
N ALA A 24 19.46 26.64 -2.47
CA ALA A 24 19.93 27.50 -3.55
C ALA A 24 21.24 26.96 -4.14
N SER A 25 21.34 26.86 -5.47
CA SER A 25 22.61 26.64 -6.16
C SER A 25 23.24 28.00 -6.53
N VAL A 26 24.58 28.06 -6.53
CA VAL A 26 25.38 29.28 -6.73
C VAL A 26 25.22 29.88 -8.15
N SER A 27 24.58 29.17 -9.08
CA SER A 27 24.34 29.63 -10.46
C SER A 27 22.98 30.32 -10.69
N GLY A 28 22.14 30.48 -9.65
CA GLY A 28 20.82 31.09 -9.81
C GLY A 28 19.78 30.19 -10.50
N GLU A 29 20.13 28.93 -10.80
CA GLU A 29 19.18 27.92 -11.24
C GLU A 29 18.70 27.07 -10.05
N TRP A 30 17.38 26.98 -9.91
CA TRP A 30 16.73 26.11 -8.93
C TRP A 30 16.44 24.75 -9.58
N LYS A 31 16.99 23.67 -9.02
CA LYS A 31 16.57 22.30 -9.33
C LYS A 31 15.54 21.85 -8.29
N PHE A 32 14.40 21.37 -8.76
CA PHE A 32 13.35 20.79 -7.94
C PHE A 32 13.07 19.38 -8.48
N ASP A 33 13.23 18.36 -7.64
CA ASP A 33 12.84 16.98 -7.95
C ASP A 33 11.40 16.77 -7.44
N GLY A 34 10.42 16.69 -8.36
CA GLY A 34 9.01 16.46 -8.02
C GLY A 34 8.04 16.64 -9.19
N ILE A 35 6.90 15.94 -9.15
CA ILE A 35 5.84 15.99 -10.16
C ILE A 35 5.15 17.36 -10.11
N PHE A 36 5.24 18.14 -11.20
CA PHE A 36 4.62 19.46 -11.30
C PHE A 36 3.21 19.39 -11.89
N CYS A 37 2.24 19.99 -11.19
CA CYS A 37 0.92 20.33 -11.71
C CYS A 37 0.98 21.65 -12.52
N GLU A 38 0.22 21.77 -13.61
CA GLU A 38 0.16 22.94 -14.51
C GLU A 38 -0.02 24.29 -13.78
N THR A 39 -0.61 24.29 -12.59
CA THR A 39 -0.79 25.49 -11.75
C THR A 39 0.53 26.14 -11.31
N CYS A 40 1.64 25.39 -11.21
CA CYS A 40 2.95 25.91 -10.82
C CYS A 40 3.60 26.79 -11.91
N PHE A 41 3.19 26.68 -13.18
CA PHE A 41 3.78 27.45 -14.28
C PHE A 41 3.46 28.96 -14.18
N LEU A 42 2.35 29.31 -13.52
CA LEU A 42 1.86 30.70 -13.43
C LEU A 42 2.62 31.57 -12.40
N LEU A 43 3.38 30.97 -11.48
CA LEU A 43 4.18 31.71 -10.48
C LEU A 43 5.54 32.21 -11.01
N ARG A 44 5.90 31.91 -12.27
CA ARG A 44 7.17 32.36 -12.88
C ARG A 44 7.26 33.88 -13.11
N LYS A 45 6.16 34.64 -13.08
CA LYS A 45 6.13 35.98 -13.68
C LYS A 45 6.13 37.20 -12.74
N SER A 46 6.18 37.09 -11.41
CA SER A 46 5.99 38.31 -10.59
C SER A 46 6.81 38.52 -9.31
N LEU A 47 8.01 37.94 -9.15
CA LEU A 47 8.81 38.21 -7.94
C LEU A 47 10.16 38.86 -8.28
N GLN A 48 10.22 40.19 -8.09
CA GLN A 48 11.39 41.04 -8.27
C GLN A 48 11.89 41.65 -6.94
N LYS A 49 11.73 40.95 -5.80
CA LYS A 49 12.18 41.43 -4.46
C LYS A 49 12.67 40.28 -3.55
N PRO A 50 13.63 40.55 -2.62
CA PRO A 50 14.46 39.56 -1.91
C PRO A 50 13.68 38.75 -0.84
N PRO A 51 14.25 37.67 -0.27
CA PRO A 51 13.49 36.50 0.13
C PRO A 51 12.79 36.72 1.48
N VAL A 52 11.47 36.87 1.42
CA VAL A 52 10.63 36.41 2.52
C VAL A 52 10.43 34.92 2.29
N LEU A 53 10.76 34.09 3.28
CA LEU A 53 10.50 32.66 3.28
C LEU A 53 8.97 32.44 3.24
N LEU A 54 8.35 32.54 2.07
CA LEU A 54 6.95 32.17 1.89
C LEU A 54 6.89 30.65 1.84
N LEU A 55 6.40 30.06 2.94
CA LEU A 55 5.89 28.70 2.96
C LEU A 55 4.65 28.65 2.06
N TYR A 56 4.86 28.29 0.79
CA TYR A 56 3.76 27.95 -0.10
C TYR A 56 3.35 26.51 0.17
N SER A 57 2.18 26.32 0.78
CA SER A 57 1.54 25.00 0.80
C SER A 57 1.05 24.70 -0.63
N VAL A 58 1.76 23.85 -1.37
CA VAL A 58 1.22 23.29 -2.61
C VAL A 58 0.21 22.22 -2.22
N GLN A 59 -1.05 22.61 -2.12
CA GLN A 59 -2.15 21.67 -2.00
C GLN A 59 -2.38 21.06 -3.38
N CYS A 60 -1.95 19.82 -3.60
CA CYS A 60 -2.43 19.07 -4.76
C CYS A 60 -3.90 18.73 -4.51
N SER A 61 -4.81 19.56 -5.04
CA SER A 61 -6.24 19.34 -4.86
C SER A 61 -6.67 18.16 -5.74
N ARG A 62 -7.13 17.09 -5.10
CA ARG A 62 -7.74 15.93 -5.76
C ARG A 62 -8.89 16.41 -6.65
N LYS A 63 -8.91 16.01 -7.93
CA LYS A 63 -10.07 16.25 -8.80
C LYS A 63 -11.29 15.57 -8.18
N LYS A 64 -12.35 16.35 -7.90
CA LYS A 64 -13.62 15.85 -7.36
C LYS A 64 -14.11 14.67 -8.19
N GLY A 65 -14.39 13.54 -7.53
CA GLY A 65 -15.04 12.37 -8.14
C GLY A 65 -14.14 11.29 -8.74
N LYS A 66 -12.80 11.42 -8.71
CA LYS A 66 -11.91 10.33 -9.11
C LYS A 66 -11.47 9.53 -7.88
N ALA A 67 -11.72 8.22 -7.86
CA ALA A 67 -11.21 7.31 -6.84
C ALA A 67 -9.68 7.27 -6.87
N VAL A 68 -9.06 7.06 -5.69
CA VAL A 68 -7.61 7.01 -5.51
C VAL A 68 -7.26 5.69 -4.83
N ILE A 69 -6.12 5.12 -5.22
CA ILE A 69 -5.56 3.93 -4.61
C ILE A 69 -4.47 4.37 -3.65
N TYR A 70 -4.52 3.85 -2.43
CA TYR A 70 -3.56 4.06 -1.39
C TYR A 70 -2.93 2.72 -1.01
N VAL A 71 -1.66 2.74 -0.63
CA VAL A 71 -0.91 1.56 -0.21
C VAL A 71 -0.22 1.82 1.14
N THR A 72 -0.18 0.81 1.99
CA THR A 72 0.51 0.76 3.30
C THR A 72 0.95 -0.68 3.57
N GLY A 73 1.52 -0.99 4.73
CA GLY A 73 1.98 -2.34 5.08
C GLY A 73 1.77 -2.69 6.55
N ASP A 74 1.82 -3.99 6.85
CA ASP A 74 2.09 -4.57 8.17
C ASP A 74 1.22 -4.01 9.29
N THR A 75 -0.11 -4.01 9.13
CA THR A 75 -1.00 -3.42 10.13
C THR A 75 -1.16 -4.28 11.38
N HIS A 76 -0.81 -5.57 11.33
CA HIS A 76 -0.74 -6.50 12.47
C HIS A 76 -1.99 -6.52 13.36
N GLY A 77 -3.18 -6.30 12.78
CA GLY A 77 -4.43 -6.29 13.55
C GLY A 77 -4.60 -5.07 14.45
N GLU A 78 -3.71 -4.08 14.38
CA GLU A 78 -3.76 -2.86 15.20
C GLU A 78 -4.90 -1.94 14.74
N GLN A 79 -6.08 -2.06 15.35
CA GLN A 79 -7.28 -1.35 14.92
C GLN A 79 -7.12 0.18 14.94
N ALA A 80 -6.47 0.71 15.98
CA ALA A 80 -6.19 2.15 16.08
C ALA A 80 -5.29 2.66 14.95
N ARG A 81 -4.36 1.81 14.49
CA ARG A 81 -3.44 2.15 13.40
C ARG A 81 -4.15 2.19 12.06
N MET A 82 -5.05 1.24 11.77
CA MET A 82 -5.88 1.30 10.56
C MET A 82 -6.70 2.60 10.51
N LEU A 83 -7.36 2.96 11.62
CA LEU A 83 -8.14 4.21 11.68
C LEU A 83 -7.27 5.47 11.50
N LEU A 84 -6.02 5.43 11.96
CA LEU A 84 -5.07 6.52 11.74
C LEU A 84 -4.67 6.61 10.25
N LEU A 85 -4.39 5.47 9.61
CA LEU A 85 -4.06 5.39 8.18
C LEU A 85 -5.20 5.91 7.30
N GLU A 86 -6.45 5.52 7.61
CA GLU A 86 -7.66 6.05 6.93
C GLU A 86 -7.69 7.59 6.97
N LYS A 87 -7.38 8.16 8.14
CA LYS A 87 -7.37 9.60 8.37
C LYS A 87 -6.19 10.29 7.69
N GLN A 88 -4.99 9.70 7.74
CA GLN A 88 -3.79 10.22 7.09
C GLN A 88 -3.93 10.25 5.58
N ALA A 89 -4.48 9.18 4.98
CA ALA A 89 -4.79 9.11 3.57
C ALA A 89 -5.93 10.05 3.16
N GLY A 90 -6.80 10.41 4.11
CA GLY A 90 -7.99 11.22 3.85
C GLY A 90 -8.97 10.50 2.94
N LEU A 91 -9.21 9.21 3.21
CA LEU A 91 -10.02 8.33 2.35
C LEU A 91 -11.43 8.89 2.14
N GLN A 92 -11.86 8.84 0.89
CA GLN A 92 -13.18 9.26 0.42
C GLN A 92 -13.94 8.07 -0.17
N ALA A 93 -15.23 8.25 -0.39
CA ALA A 93 -16.05 7.22 -1.03
C ALA A 93 -15.46 6.80 -2.39
N GLY A 94 -15.38 5.49 -2.62
CA GLY A 94 -14.82 4.89 -3.83
C GLY A 94 -13.31 4.63 -3.81
N ASP A 95 -12.58 5.13 -2.81
CA ASP A 95 -11.13 4.86 -2.71
C ASP A 95 -10.82 3.40 -2.43
N THR A 96 -9.57 3.02 -2.64
CA THR A 96 -9.05 1.71 -2.24
C THR A 96 -7.81 1.89 -1.38
N LEU A 97 -7.76 1.25 -0.22
CA LEU A 97 -6.55 1.13 0.61
C LEU A 97 -6.05 -0.32 0.54
N ILE A 98 -4.80 -0.52 0.14
CA ILE A 98 -4.18 -1.84 0.00
C ILE A 98 -3.07 -2.00 1.05
N VAL A 99 -3.13 -3.06 1.85
CA VAL A 99 -2.09 -3.42 2.82
C VAL A 99 -1.15 -4.48 2.23
N CYS A 100 0.15 -4.21 2.22
CA CYS A 100 1.19 -5.05 1.64
C CYS A 100 1.65 -6.16 2.60
N GLY A 101 0.72 -7.05 2.97
CA GLY A 101 0.98 -8.13 3.92
C GLY A 101 0.74 -7.77 5.39
N ASP A 102 0.66 -8.81 6.20
CA ASP A 102 0.41 -8.78 7.64
C ASP A 102 -0.79 -7.89 8.02
N PHE A 103 -1.92 -8.15 7.36
CA PHE A 103 -3.18 -7.43 7.59
C PHE A 103 -3.64 -7.59 9.05
N GLY A 104 -3.62 -8.82 9.55
CA GLY A 104 -3.75 -9.16 10.98
C GLY A 104 -5.16 -9.05 11.59
N TYR A 105 -6.18 -8.59 10.87
CA TYR A 105 -7.58 -8.54 11.39
C TYR A 105 -8.38 -9.84 11.16
N LEU A 106 -7.70 -10.93 10.85
CA LEU A 106 -8.24 -12.27 10.62
C LEU A 106 -7.39 -13.36 11.28
N PHE A 107 -6.36 -12.98 12.05
CA PHE A 107 -5.37 -13.90 12.56
C PHE A 107 -5.95 -14.79 13.65
N LEU A 108 -6.53 -14.18 14.70
CA LEU A 108 -7.22 -14.90 15.77
C LEU A 108 -8.58 -15.42 15.30
N ASN A 109 -9.17 -14.77 14.31
CA ASN A 109 -10.53 -14.98 13.80
C ASN A 109 -11.57 -15.04 14.92
N ASP A 110 -11.41 -14.16 15.91
CA ASP A 110 -12.26 -14.12 17.10
C ASP A 110 -13.38 -13.09 16.96
N ARG A 111 -14.13 -12.88 18.05
CA ARG A 111 -15.24 -11.91 18.07
C ARG A 111 -14.76 -10.46 17.89
N SER A 112 -13.57 -10.11 18.40
CA SER A 112 -13.03 -8.76 18.35
C SER A 112 -12.61 -8.39 16.92
N GLU A 113 -11.87 -9.28 16.27
CA GLU A 113 -11.47 -9.12 14.86
C GLU A 113 -12.67 -9.09 13.93
N ASN A 114 -13.64 -9.99 14.12
CA ASN A 114 -14.86 -9.99 13.30
C ASN A 114 -15.68 -8.71 13.49
N ALA A 115 -15.82 -8.21 14.72
CA ALA A 115 -16.51 -6.93 14.97
C ALA A 115 -15.80 -5.76 14.26
N PHE A 116 -14.47 -5.77 14.22
CA PHE A 116 -13.71 -4.75 13.50
C PHE A 116 -13.87 -4.86 11.98
N LEU A 117 -13.84 -6.07 11.42
CA LEU A 117 -14.14 -6.29 10.00
C LEU A 117 -15.55 -5.81 9.62
N ASP A 118 -16.53 -6.01 10.50
CA ASP A 118 -17.90 -5.51 10.31
C ASP A 118 -17.97 -3.98 10.38
N ASP A 119 -17.08 -3.33 11.15
CA ASP A 119 -16.92 -1.87 11.14
C ASP A 119 -16.25 -1.35 9.87
N LEU A 120 -15.25 -2.06 9.34
CA LEU A 120 -14.67 -1.79 8.02
C LEU A 120 -15.73 -1.94 6.91
N GLU A 121 -16.64 -2.90 7.04
CA GLU A 121 -17.68 -3.16 6.04
C GLU A 121 -18.64 -1.99 5.80
N LYS A 122 -18.87 -1.19 6.83
CA LYS A 122 -19.76 -0.02 6.80
C LYS A 122 -19.16 1.17 6.02
N LYS A 123 -17.88 1.11 5.67
CA LYS A 123 -17.14 2.23 5.08
C LYS A 123 -17.41 2.35 3.57
N PRO A 124 -17.36 3.57 3.01
CA PRO A 124 -17.69 3.80 1.60
C PRO A 124 -16.51 3.59 0.64
N TYR A 125 -15.40 3.02 1.10
CA TYR A 125 -14.21 2.69 0.32
C TYR A 125 -13.84 1.22 0.50
N THR A 126 -12.90 0.74 -0.31
CA THR A 126 -12.47 -0.67 -0.35
C THR A 126 -11.17 -0.86 0.40
N TYR A 127 -11.08 -1.92 1.18
CA TYR A 127 -9.86 -2.41 1.78
C TYR A 127 -9.42 -3.66 1.03
N CYS A 128 -8.17 -3.67 0.65
CA CYS A 128 -7.53 -4.83 0.07
C CYS A 128 -6.29 -5.18 0.90
N PHE A 129 -5.88 -6.43 0.88
CA PHE A 129 -4.59 -6.82 1.39
C PHE A 129 -3.98 -7.91 0.52
N VAL A 130 -2.68 -7.85 0.36
CA VAL A 130 -1.84 -8.99 -0.02
C VAL A 130 -1.54 -9.74 1.27
N ASP A 131 -1.44 -11.06 1.24
CA ASP A 131 -1.02 -11.83 2.42
C ASP A 131 0.50 -11.69 2.69
N GLY A 132 0.90 -11.78 3.94
CA GLY A 132 2.27 -11.85 4.43
C GLY A 132 2.59 -13.20 5.07
N ASN A 133 3.33 -13.17 6.18
CA ASN A 133 3.66 -14.37 6.95
C ASN A 133 2.93 -14.46 8.30
N HIS A 134 2.13 -13.46 8.65
CA HIS A 134 1.31 -13.44 9.87
C HIS A 134 -0.19 -13.38 9.56
N GLU A 135 -0.63 -14.35 8.74
CA GLU A 135 -2.04 -14.57 8.39
C GLU A 135 -2.52 -15.95 8.79
N ASN A 136 -3.80 -16.03 9.14
CA ASN A 136 -4.51 -17.29 9.31
C ASN A 136 -5.03 -17.78 7.95
N PHE A 137 -4.18 -18.48 7.21
CA PHE A 137 -4.51 -19.02 5.88
C PHE A 137 -5.75 -19.94 5.89
N PRO A 138 -5.93 -20.87 6.85
CA PRO A 138 -7.17 -21.64 6.93
C PRO A 138 -8.43 -20.81 7.09
N ALA A 139 -8.37 -19.67 7.79
CA ALA A 139 -9.50 -18.75 7.90
C ALA A 139 -9.74 -18.00 6.57
N ILE A 140 -8.68 -17.48 5.94
CA ILE A 140 -8.76 -16.76 4.66
C ILE A 140 -9.37 -17.64 3.56
N PHE A 141 -8.93 -18.90 3.45
CA PHE A 141 -9.37 -19.81 2.39
C PHE A 141 -10.80 -20.34 2.55
N GLN A 142 -11.46 -20.07 3.67
CA GLN A 142 -12.89 -20.37 3.84
C GLN A 142 -13.81 -19.34 3.17
N TYR A 143 -13.30 -18.15 2.87
CA TYR A 143 -14.07 -17.11 2.20
C TYR A 143 -14.23 -17.42 0.71
N PRO A 144 -15.35 -17.00 0.09
CA PRO A 144 -15.61 -17.30 -1.31
C PRO A 144 -14.54 -16.65 -2.21
N GLN A 145 -14.01 -17.46 -3.12
CA GLN A 145 -13.15 -16.99 -4.20
C GLN A 145 -14.01 -16.47 -5.35
N GLU A 146 -13.67 -15.28 -5.85
CA GLU A 146 -14.35 -14.68 -7.00
C GLU A 146 -13.40 -13.82 -7.85
N THR A 147 -13.82 -13.49 -9.06
CA THR A 147 -13.09 -12.55 -9.92
C THR A 147 -13.47 -11.11 -9.58
N TRP A 148 -12.48 -10.26 -9.37
CA TRP A 148 -12.67 -8.84 -9.10
C TRP A 148 -11.58 -8.03 -9.81
N ASN A 149 -11.98 -7.05 -10.63
CA ASN A 149 -11.08 -6.16 -11.37
C ASN A 149 -9.94 -6.89 -12.13
N GLY A 150 -10.24 -8.03 -12.73
CA GLY A 150 -9.31 -8.80 -13.57
C GLY A 150 -8.50 -9.88 -12.85
N GLY A 151 -8.47 -9.88 -11.52
CA GLY A 151 -7.78 -10.89 -10.71
C GLY A 151 -8.73 -11.70 -9.82
N SER A 152 -8.21 -12.75 -9.19
CA SER A 152 -8.94 -13.54 -8.19
C SER A 152 -8.76 -12.98 -6.78
N VAL A 153 -9.84 -12.97 -5.99
CA VAL A 153 -9.82 -12.51 -4.59
C VAL A 153 -10.54 -13.50 -3.69
N HIS A 154 -10.22 -13.50 -2.39
CA HIS A 154 -11.15 -13.99 -1.37
C HIS A 154 -11.94 -12.81 -0.80
N ARG A 155 -13.28 -12.89 -0.85
CA ARG A 155 -14.18 -11.83 -0.37
C ARG A 155 -14.49 -12.04 1.11
N VAL A 156 -13.73 -11.37 1.99
CA VAL A 156 -13.87 -11.46 3.46
C VAL A 156 -15.15 -10.75 3.94
N ARG A 157 -15.39 -9.55 3.39
CA ARG A 157 -16.61 -8.74 3.54
C ARG A 157 -16.89 -8.05 2.21
N ARG A 158 -18.03 -7.37 2.07
CA ARG A 158 -18.41 -6.66 0.82
C ARG A 158 -17.28 -5.80 0.23
N ASN A 159 -16.56 -5.06 1.07
CA ASN A 159 -15.47 -4.15 0.69
C ASN A 159 -14.12 -4.51 1.35
N VAL A 160 -13.96 -5.71 1.90
CA VAL A 160 -12.67 -6.19 2.46
C VAL A 160 -12.23 -7.41 1.67
N LEU A 161 -11.07 -7.30 1.04
CA LEU A 161 -10.60 -8.21 0.01
C LEU A 161 -9.19 -8.72 0.27
N HIS A 162 -9.02 -10.03 0.22
CA HIS A 162 -7.71 -10.62 0.02
C HIS A 162 -7.39 -10.68 -1.48
N LEU A 163 -6.36 -9.96 -1.92
CA LEU A 163 -5.82 -10.03 -3.27
C LEU A 163 -4.93 -11.26 -3.38
N MET A 164 -5.38 -12.27 -4.11
CA MET A 164 -4.64 -13.54 -4.18
C MET A 164 -3.27 -13.37 -4.85
N ARG A 165 -2.36 -14.28 -4.50
CA ARG A 165 -1.02 -14.33 -5.07
C ARG A 165 -1.04 -14.58 -6.58
N GLY A 166 -0.07 -14.01 -7.28
CA GLY A 166 0.16 -14.21 -8.71
C GLY A 166 -0.90 -13.57 -9.61
N GLN A 167 -1.76 -12.70 -9.09
CA GLN A 167 -2.81 -12.03 -9.87
C GLN A 167 -2.36 -10.65 -10.36
N VAL A 168 -2.99 -10.17 -11.43
CA VAL A 168 -2.87 -8.78 -11.90
C VAL A 168 -4.26 -8.15 -11.88
N PHE A 169 -4.41 -7.05 -11.14
CA PHE A 169 -5.65 -6.28 -11.03
C PHE A 169 -5.57 -5.00 -11.86
N VAL A 170 -6.71 -4.55 -12.37
CA VAL A 170 -6.84 -3.25 -13.05
C VAL A 170 -7.73 -2.34 -12.21
N LEU A 171 -7.10 -1.44 -11.45
CA LEU A 171 -7.77 -0.50 -10.54
C LEU A 171 -7.47 0.92 -10.99
N GLU A 172 -8.50 1.76 -11.16
CA GLU A 172 -8.35 3.16 -11.61
C GLU A 172 -7.48 3.32 -12.88
N GLY A 173 -7.52 2.32 -13.77
CA GLY A 173 -6.73 2.24 -15.00
C GLY A 173 -5.27 1.80 -14.83
N LYS A 174 -4.85 1.41 -13.62
CA LYS A 174 -3.51 0.95 -13.28
C LYS A 174 -3.50 -0.57 -13.13
N ARG A 175 -2.51 -1.23 -13.72
CA ARG A 175 -2.23 -2.66 -13.55
C ARG A 175 -1.39 -2.88 -12.30
N ILE A 176 -1.89 -3.68 -11.38
CA ILE A 176 -1.26 -3.95 -10.08
C ILE A 176 -1.04 -5.45 -9.97
N PHE A 177 0.22 -5.87 -9.95
CA PHE A 177 0.59 -7.26 -9.68
C PHE A 177 0.73 -7.48 -8.17
N THR A 178 0.24 -8.62 -7.68
CA THR A 178 0.31 -8.99 -6.26
C THR A 178 1.03 -10.32 -6.05
N MET A 179 1.94 -10.36 -5.08
CA MET A 179 2.58 -11.60 -4.64
C MET A 179 2.88 -11.54 -3.15
N GLY A 180 2.10 -12.29 -2.37
CA GLY A 180 2.25 -12.35 -0.92
C GLY A 180 3.29 -13.35 -0.43
N GLY A 181 3.32 -13.49 0.89
CA GLY A 181 4.15 -14.44 1.59
C GLY A 181 5.49 -13.91 2.09
N ALA A 182 6.00 -14.57 3.12
CA ALA A 182 7.37 -14.49 3.62
C ALA A 182 7.62 -15.67 4.57
N TYR A 183 8.87 -15.87 5.00
CA TYR A 183 9.17 -16.88 6.02
C TYR A 183 9.07 -16.27 7.42
N SER A 184 8.24 -16.84 8.28
CA SER A 184 8.20 -16.49 9.70
C SER A 184 9.47 -16.95 10.42
N ILE A 185 10.36 -16.00 10.75
CA ILE A 185 11.62 -16.27 11.46
C ILE A 185 11.41 -16.84 12.87
N ASP A 186 10.24 -16.60 13.46
CA ASP A 186 9.87 -17.05 14.80
C ASP A 186 9.08 -18.37 14.80
N ARG A 187 9.04 -19.09 13.67
CA ARG A 187 8.44 -20.43 13.57
C ARG A 187 8.90 -21.39 14.66
N ALA A 188 10.16 -21.31 15.08
CA ALA A 188 10.74 -22.18 16.10
C ALA A 188 10.09 -22.01 17.50
N THR A 189 9.48 -20.85 17.76
CA THR A 189 8.77 -20.56 19.02
C THR A 189 7.25 -20.59 18.87
N ARG A 190 6.75 -20.85 17.66
CA ARG A 190 5.33 -20.93 17.31
C ARG A 190 4.90 -22.37 17.05
N LYS A 191 3.59 -22.57 16.91
CA LYS A 191 2.99 -23.89 16.70
C LYS A 191 2.36 -23.95 15.31
N GLU A 192 2.81 -24.92 14.52
CA GLU A 192 2.30 -25.14 13.16
C GLU A 192 0.80 -25.44 13.20
N GLY A 193 0.03 -24.78 12.33
CA GLY A 193 -1.41 -24.93 12.25
C GLY A 193 -2.20 -24.08 13.26
N ASP A 194 -1.51 -23.31 14.10
CA ASP A 194 -2.10 -22.51 15.18
C ASP A 194 -1.64 -21.04 15.13
N SER A 195 -0.32 -20.81 15.11
CA SER A 195 0.29 -19.48 15.07
C SER A 195 1.25 -19.24 13.91
N TRP A 196 1.45 -20.27 13.08
CA TRP A 196 2.12 -20.17 11.78
C TRP A 196 1.62 -21.29 10.86
N TRP A 197 1.70 -21.08 9.54
CA TRP A 197 1.25 -22.04 8.53
C TRP A 197 2.25 -22.18 7.39
N ARG A 198 2.33 -23.38 6.77
CA ARG A 198 3.19 -23.58 5.59
C ARG A 198 2.79 -22.70 4.41
N GLN A 199 1.50 -22.38 4.35
CA GLN A 199 0.86 -21.52 3.37
C GLN A 199 1.37 -20.08 3.39
N GLU A 200 2.15 -19.66 4.39
CA GLU A 200 2.90 -18.39 4.39
C GLU A 200 3.85 -18.25 3.19
N LEU A 201 4.31 -19.36 2.60
CA LEU A 201 5.08 -19.34 1.37
C LEU A 201 4.22 -19.76 0.18
N PRO A 202 4.46 -19.20 -1.02
CA PRO A 202 3.72 -19.58 -2.20
C PRO A 202 3.97 -21.02 -2.64
N ASP A 203 2.98 -21.62 -3.28
CA ASP A 203 3.13 -22.92 -3.94
C ASP A 203 3.43 -22.79 -5.45
N ASN A 204 3.73 -23.93 -6.07
CA ASN A 204 4.04 -24.00 -7.51
C ASN A 204 2.90 -23.51 -8.41
N ASP A 205 1.64 -23.73 -8.03
CA ASP A 205 0.49 -23.29 -8.81
C ASP A 205 0.33 -21.77 -8.74
N GLU A 206 0.64 -21.16 -7.59
CA GLU A 206 0.70 -19.70 -7.42
C GLU A 206 1.82 -19.08 -8.27
N TYR A 207 3.02 -19.66 -8.28
CA TYR A 207 4.12 -19.20 -9.16
C TYR A 207 3.77 -19.35 -10.65
N HIS A 208 3.19 -20.48 -11.06
CA HIS A 208 2.74 -20.69 -12.44
C HIS A 208 1.61 -19.73 -12.85
N GLN A 209 0.70 -19.41 -11.92
CA GLN A 209 -0.32 -18.38 -12.15
C GLN A 209 0.30 -17.00 -12.33
N ALA A 210 1.26 -16.63 -11.47
CA ALA A 210 1.98 -15.38 -11.57
C ALA A 210 2.65 -15.22 -12.94
N TYR A 211 3.41 -16.23 -13.37
CA TYR A 211 4.06 -16.22 -14.69
C TYR A 211 3.06 -16.05 -15.84
N ARG A 212 1.96 -16.80 -15.82
CA ARG A 212 0.92 -16.73 -16.87
C ARG A 212 0.25 -15.35 -16.89
N ASN A 213 -0.09 -14.79 -15.74
CA ASN A 213 -0.77 -13.51 -15.65
C ASN A 213 0.16 -12.36 -16.07
N LEU A 214 1.41 -12.33 -15.59
CA LEU A 214 2.41 -11.36 -16.04
C LEU A 214 2.64 -11.45 -17.56
N SER A 215 2.77 -12.66 -18.10
CA SER A 215 2.95 -12.89 -19.55
C SER A 215 1.76 -12.38 -20.37
N ARG A 216 0.52 -12.57 -19.90
CA ARG A 216 -0.70 -12.04 -20.56
C ARG A 216 -0.74 -10.52 -20.59
N HIS A 217 -0.06 -9.86 -19.66
CA HIS A 217 0.12 -8.41 -19.61
C HIS A 217 1.46 -7.96 -20.25
N GLY A 218 2.12 -8.84 -21.02
CA GLY A 218 3.38 -8.52 -21.70
C GLY A 218 4.52 -8.18 -20.74
N ASN A 219 4.54 -8.79 -19.56
CA ASN A 219 5.47 -8.52 -18.46
C ASN A 219 5.59 -7.02 -18.16
N THR A 220 4.46 -6.30 -18.22
CA THR A 220 4.40 -4.87 -17.90
C THR A 220 3.22 -4.61 -17.00
N VAL A 221 3.48 -4.04 -15.84
CA VAL A 221 2.48 -3.58 -14.88
C VAL A 221 2.84 -2.17 -14.41
N ASP A 222 1.92 -1.47 -13.76
CA ASP A 222 2.19 -0.15 -13.24
C ASP A 222 2.79 -0.25 -11.83
N TYR A 223 2.22 -1.12 -10.99
CA TYR A 223 2.67 -1.33 -9.62
C TYR A 223 2.83 -2.81 -9.28
N ILE A 224 3.77 -3.10 -8.40
CA ILE A 224 3.96 -4.41 -7.78
C ILE A 224 3.76 -4.25 -6.28
N LEU A 225 2.89 -5.07 -5.69
CA LEU A 225 2.63 -5.10 -4.25
C LEU A 225 2.97 -6.48 -3.71
N THR A 226 3.92 -6.53 -2.79
CA THR A 226 4.35 -7.78 -2.16
C THR A 226 4.50 -7.59 -0.67
N HIS A 227 4.61 -8.69 0.08
CA HIS A 227 4.92 -8.59 1.49
C HIS A 227 6.43 -8.43 1.71
N THR A 228 7.25 -9.39 1.28
CA THR A 228 8.71 -9.26 1.27
C THR A 228 9.26 -8.69 -0.04
N MET A 229 10.57 -8.50 -0.14
CA MET A 229 11.25 -7.88 -1.28
C MET A 229 12.21 -8.86 -2.00
N PRO A 230 12.65 -8.56 -3.24
CA PRO A 230 13.64 -9.36 -3.96
C PRO A 230 14.94 -9.57 -3.18
N ARG A 231 15.61 -10.70 -3.38
CA ARG A 231 16.83 -11.09 -2.66
C ARG A 231 17.92 -10.02 -2.69
N GLU A 232 18.15 -9.39 -3.84
CA GLU A 232 19.12 -8.31 -3.98
C GLU A 232 18.71 -7.04 -3.23
N ALA A 233 17.42 -6.70 -3.21
CA ALA A 233 16.92 -5.57 -2.44
C ALA A 233 17.14 -5.79 -0.93
N ILE A 234 16.93 -7.02 -0.43
CA ILE A 234 17.23 -7.41 0.96
C ILE A 234 18.70 -7.14 1.29
N LEU A 235 19.62 -7.61 0.43
CA LEU A 235 21.06 -7.44 0.62
C LEU A 235 21.48 -5.97 0.58
N ARG A 236 20.95 -5.19 -0.37
CA ARG A 236 21.23 -3.75 -0.50
C ARG A 236 20.69 -2.94 0.68
N TYR A 237 19.58 -3.37 1.27
CA TYR A 237 19.03 -2.81 2.50
C TYR A 237 19.88 -3.14 3.75
N GLY A 238 20.90 -4.00 3.62
CA GLY A 238 21.80 -4.36 4.72
C GLY A 238 21.25 -5.49 5.59
N ARG A 239 20.34 -6.30 5.05
CA ARG A 239 19.79 -7.50 5.70
C ARG A 239 20.25 -8.75 4.97
N TYR A 240 20.02 -9.90 5.59
CA TYR A 240 20.34 -11.20 5.00
C TYR A 240 19.04 -11.92 4.63
N PRO A 241 18.90 -12.38 3.38
CA PRO A 241 17.80 -13.25 2.98
C PRO A 241 17.77 -14.53 3.83
N ASP A 242 16.59 -14.97 4.23
CA ASP A 242 16.44 -16.25 4.92
C ASP A 242 16.53 -17.40 3.91
N VAL A 243 17.23 -18.48 4.27
CA VAL A 243 17.35 -19.64 3.38
C VAL A 243 16.01 -20.30 3.08
N HIS A 244 15.04 -20.14 3.97
CA HIS A 244 13.72 -20.75 3.87
C HIS A 244 12.75 -19.98 2.97
N ASP A 245 13.00 -18.70 2.67
CA ASP A 245 12.22 -17.91 1.70
C ASP A 245 12.89 -17.80 0.32
N MET A 246 14.04 -18.46 0.11
CA MET A 246 14.88 -18.31 -1.09
C MET A 246 14.13 -18.52 -2.41
N GLU A 247 13.14 -19.40 -2.44
CA GLU A 247 12.33 -19.63 -3.63
C GLU A 247 11.43 -18.41 -3.94
N LEU A 248 10.77 -17.86 -2.91
CA LEU A 248 9.99 -16.64 -3.05
C LEU A 248 10.87 -15.44 -3.38
N THR A 249 11.93 -15.19 -2.61
CA THR A 249 12.81 -14.02 -2.85
C THR A 249 13.56 -14.14 -4.18
N GLY A 250 13.86 -15.36 -4.63
CA GLY A 250 14.38 -15.64 -5.97
C GLY A 250 13.35 -15.44 -7.09
N PHE A 251 12.09 -15.80 -6.88
CA PHE A 251 11.02 -15.47 -7.81
C PHE A 251 10.83 -13.95 -7.92
N LEU A 252 10.85 -13.23 -6.80
CA LEU A 252 10.75 -11.77 -6.80
C LEU A 252 11.98 -11.11 -7.47
N GLU A 253 13.16 -11.71 -7.37
CA GLU A 253 14.34 -11.33 -8.15
C GLU A 253 14.07 -11.40 -9.66
N TRP A 254 13.51 -12.52 -10.12
CA TRP A 254 13.11 -12.67 -11.53
C TRP A 254 12.08 -11.61 -11.93
N VAL A 255 11.07 -11.34 -11.10
CA VAL A 255 10.08 -10.28 -11.35
C VAL A 255 10.77 -8.91 -11.49
N MET A 256 11.70 -8.58 -10.59
CA MET A 256 12.41 -7.31 -10.59
C MET A 256 13.18 -7.06 -11.91
N TYR A 257 13.70 -8.11 -12.53
CA TYR A 257 14.49 -8.01 -13.76
C TYR A 257 13.69 -8.18 -15.05
N GLU A 258 12.65 -9.02 -15.04
CA GLU A 258 11.92 -9.40 -16.25
C GLU A 258 10.60 -8.66 -16.44
N VAL A 259 10.09 -8.00 -15.39
CA VAL A 259 8.85 -7.24 -15.43
C VAL A 259 9.15 -5.74 -15.43
N LYS A 260 8.53 -5.01 -16.36
CA LYS A 260 8.54 -3.54 -16.35
C LYS A 260 7.49 -3.04 -15.38
N TYR A 261 7.91 -2.21 -14.43
CA TYR A 261 7.02 -1.58 -13.44
C TYR A 261 7.41 -0.12 -13.20
N THR A 262 6.46 0.67 -12.70
CA THR A 262 6.72 2.07 -12.30
C THR A 262 7.23 2.14 -10.87
N HIS A 263 6.59 1.40 -9.96
CA HIS A 263 6.98 1.36 -8.55
C HIS A 263 6.60 0.04 -7.89
N TRP A 264 7.35 -0.36 -6.88
CA TRP A 264 7.14 -1.57 -6.10
C TRP A 264 6.98 -1.19 -4.63
N TYR A 265 5.94 -1.68 -3.97
CA TYR A 265 5.73 -1.49 -2.53
C TYR A 265 5.79 -2.82 -1.78
N CYS A 266 6.52 -2.83 -0.67
CA CYS A 266 6.73 -3.98 0.21
C CYS A 266 6.32 -3.66 1.64
N GLY A 267 5.91 -4.68 2.39
CA GLY A 267 5.77 -4.65 3.84
C GLY A 267 6.96 -5.30 4.54
N HIS A 268 6.69 -6.21 5.48
CA HIS A 268 7.55 -7.18 6.19
C HIS A 268 8.69 -6.62 7.05
N TRP A 269 9.36 -5.58 6.57
CA TRP A 269 10.63 -5.10 7.11
C TRP A 269 10.48 -4.02 8.18
N HIS A 270 9.23 -3.64 8.50
CA HIS A 270 8.86 -2.65 9.53
C HIS A 270 9.67 -1.35 9.44
N ASP A 271 9.73 -0.79 8.24
CA ASP A 271 10.43 0.47 7.96
C ASP A 271 9.67 1.26 6.89
N ASP A 272 9.87 2.57 6.87
CA ASP A 272 9.27 3.51 5.92
C ASP A 272 10.39 4.17 5.11
N CYS A 273 10.92 3.47 4.11
CA CYS A 273 12.04 3.96 3.32
C CYS A 273 11.98 3.60 1.85
N ASP A 274 12.50 4.51 1.03
CA ASP A 274 12.66 4.32 -0.41
C ASP A 274 14.03 3.67 -0.70
N LEU A 275 14.01 2.59 -1.47
CA LEU A 275 15.17 1.84 -1.90
C LEU A 275 15.44 2.08 -3.39
N PRO A 276 16.65 1.75 -3.88
CA PRO A 276 16.92 1.68 -5.31
C PRO A 276 15.94 0.75 -6.06
N GLN A 277 15.88 0.86 -7.39
CA GLN A 277 14.96 0.09 -8.26
C GLN A 277 13.46 0.43 -8.05
N HIS A 278 13.17 1.64 -7.55
CA HIS A 278 11.79 2.11 -7.30
C HIS A 278 11.01 1.21 -6.34
N ILE A 279 11.68 0.73 -5.30
CA ILE A 279 11.08 -0.08 -4.23
C ILE A 279 10.87 0.81 -3.01
N THR A 280 9.74 0.69 -2.33
CA THR A 280 9.48 1.38 -1.05
C THR A 280 8.99 0.36 -0.03
N LEU A 281 9.61 0.38 1.16
CA LEU A 281 9.12 -0.33 2.34
C LEU A 281 8.04 0.53 3.01
N LEU A 282 6.95 -0.10 3.42
CA LEU A 282 5.80 0.53 4.05
C LEU A 282 5.53 -0.11 5.41
N TRP A 283 5.48 0.73 6.44
CA TRP A 283 5.03 0.37 7.78
C TRP A 283 4.01 1.39 8.30
N HIS A 284 4.44 2.57 8.73
CA HIS A 284 3.52 3.61 9.20
C HIS A 284 3.09 4.60 8.11
N ASP A 285 3.78 4.62 6.97
CA ASP A 285 3.43 5.46 5.84
C ASP A 285 2.22 4.92 5.05
N VAL A 286 1.55 5.87 4.39
CA VAL A 286 0.55 5.59 3.36
C VAL A 286 0.87 6.39 2.11
N ARG A 287 0.95 5.72 0.95
CA ARG A 287 1.31 6.34 -0.34
C ARG A 287 0.13 6.24 -1.30
N ALA A 288 -0.12 7.30 -2.07
CA ALA A 288 -1.11 7.27 -3.15
C ALA A 288 -0.45 6.83 -4.46
N LEU A 289 -1.16 6.03 -5.26
CA LEU A 289 -0.70 5.56 -6.59
C LEU A 289 -1.13 6.49 -7.72
#